data_AF-A0A644ZBU0-F1
#
_entry.id   AF-A0A644ZBU0-F1
#
_cell.length_a   1.000
_cell.length_b   1.000
_cell.length_c   1.000
_cell.angle_alpha   90.00
_cell.angle_beta   90.00
_cell.angle_gamma   90.00
#
_symmetry.space_group_name_H-M   'P 1'
#
loop_
_entity.id
_entity.type
_entity.pdbx_description
1 polymer ?
#
loop_
_entity_poly.entity_id
_entity_poly.type
_entity_poly.pdbx_seq_one_letter_code
_entity_poly.pdbx_strand_id
1 'polypeptide(L)'
;MLHEKITGEEFTVAWDEVEGATYYIVDIVTYSNPSEGVGTIYYTPAFDENMKIKFTENQATFNTRLIKEGIGGMSIGEDGIIGANAVLGAFVPGLEYPIVVKAYDENRNLITSSLPLRTYYDQIPSITVEGNISDGEKLIQTQDYPRAIEYYENILKEKPDDIDALRYLIKIYGIGWKNGEKNIERAIELAQKYTDVSGSNRLLINIILRMETDEIKKYSDLYYSAVAEEREYQIDSYYYYLSKYYIAKENWEDARKALQNIEGYVPVNLFYLNMYFENYTEAAVNTKYLYNSPIKSIEVKKALKTLEDIPPHNNDKKIFNNFLLKLVTGVQREEGKSLYDEIIKQISNSDIKTILNAIYLERGWDVSY
;
A
#
# COMPACT_ATOMS: atom_id res chain seq x y z
N MET A 1 -7.28 24.23 22.31
CA MET A 1 -7.15 23.46 21.06
C MET A 1 -6.80 24.45 19.97
N LEU A 2 -5.70 24.22 19.25
CA LEU A 2 -5.37 24.97 18.05
C LEU A 2 -6.10 24.29 16.89
N HIS A 3 -7.24 24.87 16.51
CA HIS A 3 -7.97 24.49 15.30
C HIS A 3 -7.85 25.64 14.30
N GLU A 4 -7.44 25.34 13.08
CA GLU A 4 -7.26 26.34 12.03
C GLU A 4 -8.12 26.04 10.81
N LYS A 5 -8.68 27.10 10.21
CA LYS A 5 -9.45 27.03 8.97
C LYS A 5 -8.58 27.50 7.82
N ILE A 6 -8.39 26.62 6.85
CA ILE A 6 -7.57 26.89 5.66
C ILE A 6 -8.49 27.33 4.52
N THR A 7 -8.32 28.58 4.08
CA THR A 7 -9.08 29.19 2.97
C THR A 7 -8.35 29.12 1.63
N GLY A 8 -7.03 28.88 1.66
CA GLY A 8 -6.17 28.77 0.48
C GLY A 8 -5.76 27.34 0.17
N GLU A 9 -4.85 27.20 -0.79
CA GLU A 9 -4.25 25.89 -1.11
C GLU A 9 -3.09 25.53 -0.20
N GLU A 10 -2.54 26.46 0.56
CA GLU A 10 -1.34 26.24 1.37
C GLU A 10 -1.62 26.40 2.87
N PHE A 11 -0.94 25.58 3.66
CA PHE A 11 -0.89 25.72 5.12
C PHE A 11 0.50 25.38 5.62
N THR A 12 0.90 25.99 6.74
CA THR A 12 2.22 25.75 7.35
C THR A 12 2.02 25.11 8.71
N VAL A 13 2.79 24.06 8.98
CA VAL A 13 2.85 23.41 10.28
C VAL A 13 4.22 23.72 10.88
N ALA A 14 4.24 24.20 12.11
CA ALA A 14 5.44 24.45 12.89
C ALA A 14 5.40 23.65 14.19
N TRP A 15 6.55 23.22 14.68
CA TRP A 15 6.69 22.41 15.88
C TRP A 15 7.95 22.78 16.67
N ASP A 16 7.99 22.36 17.93
CA ASP A 16 9.18 22.53 18.77
C ASP A 16 10.27 21.53 18.35
N GLU A 17 11.53 21.97 18.41
CA GLU A 17 12.66 21.06 18.21
C GLU A 17 12.71 19.99 19.31
N VAL A 18 12.95 18.75 18.90
CA VAL A 18 13.08 17.59 19.78
C VAL A 18 14.55 17.20 19.86
N GLU A 19 15.10 17.18 21.08
CA GLU A 19 16.48 16.77 21.32
C GLU A 19 16.74 15.35 20.78
N GLY A 20 17.82 15.20 20.01
CA GLY A 20 18.21 13.94 19.38
C GLY A 20 17.48 13.61 18.07
N ALA A 21 16.49 14.40 17.66
CA ALA A 21 15.82 14.21 16.38
C ALA A 21 16.72 14.64 15.21
N THR A 22 16.81 13.79 14.19
CA THR A 22 17.52 14.09 12.95
C THR A 22 16.56 14.43 11.81
N TYR A 23 15.30 14.01 11.90
CA TYR A 23 14.23 14.43 11.01
C TYR A 23 12.84 14.28 11.65
N TYR A 24 11.85 14.89 11.03
CA TYR A 24 10.44 14.85 11.38
C TYR A 24 9.60 14.34 10.21
N ILE A 25 8.47 13.70 10.52
CA ILE A 25 7.41 13.37 9.56
C ILE A 25 6.12 14.01 10.07
N VAL A 26 5.41 14.71 9.18
CA VAL A 26 4.10 15.28 9.45
C VAL A 26 3.05 14.37 8.82
N ASP A 27 2.17 13.80 9.64
CA ASP A 27 1.08 12.94 9.21
C ASP A 27 -0.26 13.67 9.28
N ILE A 28 -1.07 13.47 8.24
CA ILE A 28 -2.47 13.83 8.21
C ILE A 28 -3.28 12.62 8.65
N VAL A 29 -4.10 12.79 9.68
CA VAL A 29 -4.97 11.73 10.16
C VAL A 29 -6.24 11.71 9.32
N THR A 30 -6.50 10.58 8.66
CA THR A 30 -7.73 10.36 7.88
C THR A 30 -8.48 9.12 8.39
N TYR A 31 -9.76 9.02 8.05
CA TYR A 31 -10.65 7.95 8.50
C TYR A 31 -11.25 7.22 7.32
N SER A 32 -11.55 5.93 7.47
CA SER A 32 -12.25 5.16 6.43
C SER A 32 -13.64 5.71 6.11
N ASN A 33 -14.35 6.26 7.11
CA ASN A 33 -15.54 7.07 6.92
C ASN A 33 -15.23 8.53 7.32
N PRO A 34 -14.71 9.36 6.40
CA PRO A 34 -14.24 10.70 6.74
C PRO A 34 -15.39 11.61 7.18
N SER A 35 -16.61 11.40 6.66
CA SER A 35 -17.77 12.25 6.93
C SER A 35 -18.21 12.25 8.39
N GLU A 36 -18.04 11.12 9.06
CA GLU A 36 -18.40 10.91 10.45
C GLU A 36 -17.18 11.01 11.38
N GLY A 37 -15.96 11.08 10.83
CA GLY A 37 -14.72 11.04 11.61
C GLY A 37 -14.51 9.70 12.34
N VAL A 38 -15.03 8.59 11.80
CA VAL A 38 -15.00 7.26 12.43
C VAL A 38 -14.47 6.17 11.49
N GLY A 39 -14.17 5.02 12.08
CA GLY A 39 -13.70 3.82 11.38
C GLY A 39 -12.20 3.62 11.50
N THR A 40 -11.60 2.96 10.53
CA THR A 40 -10.15 2.72 10.50
C THR A 40 -9.42 4.04 10.35
N ILE A 41 -8.44 4.27 11.21
CA ILE A 41 -7.61 5.47 11.21
C ILE A 41 -6.36 5.22 10.37
N TYR A 42 -6.03 6.18 9.52
CA TYR A 42 -4.83 6.16 8.69
C TYR A 42 -3.98 7.40 8.98
N TYR A 43 -2.68 7.18 9.12
CA TYR A 43 -1.67 8.24 9.19
C TYR A 43 -1.02 8.34 7.82
N THR A 44 -1.35 9.39 7.07
CA THR A 44 -0.81 9.60 5.74
C THR A 44 0.25 10.70 5.82
N PRO A 45 1.52 10.41 5.49
CA PRO A 45 2.56 11.43 5.47
C PRO A 45 2.17 12.55 4.50
N ALA A 46 2.17 13.77 5.00
CA ALA A 46 2.14 14.97 4.18
C ALA A 46 3.47 15.14 3.47
N PHE A 47 3.43 15.78 2.30
CA PHE A 47 4.61 16.01 1.47
C PHE A 47 4.58 17.42 0.91
N ASP A 48 5.77 18.01 0.73
CA ASP A 48 5.91 19.32 0.11
C ASP A 48 5.81 19.25 -1.43
N GLU A 49 5.97 20.40 -2.10
CA GLU A 49 5.95 20.51 -3.56
C GLU A 49 7.03 19.66 -4.26
N ASN A 50 8.11 19.32 -3.55
CA ASN A 50 9.21 18.48 -4.05
C ASN A 50 9.04 17.01 -3.60
N MET A 51 7.87 16.66 -3.07
CA MET A 51 7.52 15.33 -2.54
C MET A 51 8.38 14.88 -1.36
N LYS A 52 9.04 15.81 -0.67
CA LYS A 52 9.78 15.54 0.56
C LYS A 52 8.80 15.19 1.67
N ILE A 53 9.05 14.08 2.36
CA ILE A 53 8.26 13.62 3.52
C ILE A 53 9.02 13.68 4.85
N LYS A 54 10.36 13.79 4.80
CA LYS A 54 11.24 13.88 5.97
C LYS A 54 11.78 15.30 6.07
N PHE A 55 11.51 16.02 7.14
CA PHE A 55 11.89 17.41 7.31
C PHE A 55 12.94 17.55 8.41
N THR A 56 14.02 18.29 8.15
CA THR A 56 15.09 18.57 9.14
C THR A 56 14.82 19.85 9.91
N GLU A 57 14.11 20.79 9.29
CA GLU A 57 13.65 22.03 9.90
C GLU A 57 12.48 21.76 10.86
N ASN A 58 12.17 22.75 11.71
CA ASN A 58 11.06 22.70 12.66
C ASN A 58 9.72 23.25 12.10
N GLN A 59 9.64 23.43 10.79
CA GLN A 59 8.43 23.84 10.08
C GLN A 59 8.41 23.28 8.66
N ALA A 60 7.21 23.11 8.11
CA ALA A 60 6.99 22.73 6.72
C ALA A 60 5.68 23.32 6.17
N THR A 61 5.69 23.67 4.90
CA THR A 61 4.52 24.18 4.17
C THR A 61 4.01 23.10 3.22
N PHE A 62 2.69 22.94 3.20
CA PHE A 62 2.01 21.88 2.47
C PHE A 62 0.93 22.47 1.56
N ASN A 63 0.72 21.84 0.42
CA ASN A 63 -0.31 22.23 -0.53
C ASN A 63 -1.46 21.20 -0.54
N THR A 64 -2.67 21.65 -0.21
CA THR A 64 -3.88 20.81 -0.10
C THR A 64 -4.29 20.21 -1.44
N ARG A 65 -4.08 20.92 -2.57
CA ARG A 65 -4.35 20.42 -3.92
C ARG A 65 -3.42 19.27 -4.29
N LEU A 66 -2.13 19.37 -3.99
CA LEU A 66 -1.17 18.28 -4.21
C LEU A 66 -1.50 17.06 -3.34
N ILE A 67 -1.87 17.28 -2.08
CA ILE A 67 -2.21 16.19 -1.16
C ILE A 67 -3.47 15.44 -1.61
N LYS A 68 -4.44 16.13 -2.23
CA LYS A 68 -5.62 15.49 -2.85
C LYS A 68 -5.28 14.55 -4.00
N GLU A 69 -4.10 14.65 -4.62
CA GLU A 69 -3.63 13.67 -5.62
C GLU A 69 -3.28 12.33 -4.97
N GLY A 70 -3.04 12.30 -3.65
CA GLY A 70 -2.85 11.07 -2.90
C GLY A 70 -4.08 10.16 -2.92
N ILE A 71 -3.85 8.85 -2.98
CA ILE A 71 -4.87 7.86 -2.68
C ILE A 71 -4.99 7.80 -1.16
N GLY A 72 -6.20 7.96 -0.63
CA GLY A 72 -6.44 7.87 0.81
C GLY A 72 -6.30 6.45 1.34
N GLY A 73 -6.39 6.31 2.67
CA GLY A 73 -6.42 5.01 3.31
C GLY A 73 -7.56 4.14 2.80
N MET A 74 -7.24 2.90 2.43
CA MET A 74 -8.15 1.97 1.76
C MET A 74 -8.75 0.99 2.75
N SER A 75 -10.08 1.01 2.86
CA SER A 75 -10.88 -0.06 3.45
C SER A 75 -11.72 -0.72 2.35
N ILE A 76 -11.99 -2.01 2.50
CA ILE A 76 -12.89 -2.75 1.60
C ILE A 76 -14.05 -3.26 2.47
N GLY A 77 -15.28 -2.95 2.08
CA GLY A 77 -16.50 -3.44 2.72
C GLY A 77 -16.71 -4.94 2.49
N GLU A 78 -17.64 -5.55 3.22
CA GLU A 78 -17.98 -6.97 3.06
C GLU A 78 -18.48 -7.31 1.65
N ASP A 79 -19.10 -6.34 0.98
CA ASP A 79 -19.56 -6.42 -0.41
C ASP A 79 -18.46 -6.23 -1.46
N GLY A 80 -17.20 -6.06 -1.02
CA GLY A 80 -16.04 -5.82 -1.86
C GLY A 80 -15.94 -4.38 -2.38
N ILE A 81 -16.77 -3.45 -1.90
CA ILE A 81 -16.74 -2.05 -2.31
C ILE A 81 -15.68 -1.28 -1.52
N ILE A 82 -14.89 -0.46 -2.20
CA ILE A 82 -13.86 0.37 -1.53
C ILE A 82 -14.50 1.52 -0.74
N GLY A 83 -13.92 1.86 0.40
CA GLY A 83 -14.31 3.00 1.21
C GLY A 83 -14.09 4.34 0.48
N ALA A 84 -14.99 5.30 0.68
CA ALA A 84 -14.96 6.61 0.02
C ALA A 84 -13.62 7.34 0.16
N ASN A 85 -12.94 7.19 1.30
CA ASN A 85 -11.64 7.79 1.58
C ASN A 85 -10.56 7.39 0.56
N ALA A 86 -10.63 6.18 0.00
CA ALA A 86 -9.66 5.74 -1.02
C ALA A 86 -9.67 6.65 -2.26
N VAL A 87 -10.85 7.19 -2.61
CA VAL A 87 -11.05 8.07 -3.77
C VAL A 87 -10.95 9.55 -3.36
N LEU A 88 -11.63 9.94 -2.28
CA LEU A 88 -11.66 11.34 -1.80
C LEU A 88 -10.30 11.81 -1.28
N GLY A 89 -9.56 10.96 -0.58
CA GLY A 89 -8.30 11.33 0.07
C GLY A 89 -8.49 12.29 1.26
N ALA A 90 -7.44 13.05 1.56
CA ALA A 90 -7.48 14.07 2.61
C ALA A 90 -8.07 15.40 2.09
N PHE A 91 -8.45 16.27 3.03
CA PHE A 91 -8.96 17.63 2.76
C PHE A 91 -10.25 17.72 1.95
N VAL A 92 -11.18 16.82 2.20
CA VAL A 92 -12.58 17.00 1.81
C VAL A 92 -13.11 18.26 2.52
N PRO A 93 -13.65 19.24 1.78
CA PRO A 93 -14.10 20.49 2.38
C PRO A 93 -15.07 20.30 3.55
N GLY A 94 -14.87 21.06 4.63
CA GLY A 94 -15.71 21.03 5.82
C GLY A 94 -15.41 19.91 6.83
N LEU A 95 -14.53 18.95 6.50
CA LEU A 95 -14.08 17.92 7.43
C LEU A 95 -12.83 18.36 8.20
N GLU A 96 -12.73 17.92 9.45
CA GLU A 96 -11.60 18.19 10.34
C GLU A 96 -10.53 17.10 10.23
N TYR A 97 -9.28 17.52 10.06
CA TYR A 97 -8.12 16.65 9.91
C TYR A 97 -7.09 16.94 11.02
N PRO A 98 -6.91 16.03 11.98
CA PRO A 98 -5.82 16.12 12.95
C PRO A 98 -4.46 16.05 12.25
N ILE A 99 -3.50 16.85 12.73
CA ILE A 99 -2.14 16.91 12.22
C ILE A 99 -1.18 16.40 13.29
N VAL A 100 -0.42 15.36 12.96
CA VAL A 100 0.51 14.70 13.88
C VAL A 100 1.94 14.91 13.41
N VAL A 101 2.82 15.36 14.30
CA VAL A 101 4.25 15.49 14.02
C VAL A 101 4.99 14.40 14.79
N LYS A 102 5.85 13.65 14.09
CA LYS A 102 6.67 12.57 14.64
C LYS A 102 8.13 12.90 14.47
N ALA A 103 8.91 12.76 15.55
CA ALA A 103 10.35 13.00 15.56
C ALA A 103 11.12 11.68 15.56
N TYR A 104 12.16 11.58 14.72
CA TYR A 104 12.95 10.37 14.54
C TYR A 104 14.44 10.63 14.71
N ASP A 105 15.17 9.62 15.20
CA ASP A 105 16.64 9.63 15.24
C ASP A 105 17.25 9.17 13.89
N GLU A 106 18.59 9.21 13.78
CA GLU A 106 19.35 8.75 12.59
C GLU A 106 19.10 7.28 12.23
N ASN A 107 18.70 6.47 13.21
CA ASN A 107 18.45 5.04 13.07
C ASN A 107 16.97 4.75 12.76
N ARG A 108 16.17 5.78 12.45
CA ARG A 108 14.73 5.71 12.16
C ARG A 108 13.87 5.29 13.35
N ASN A 109 14.39 5.37 14.58
CA ASN A 109 13.59 5.12 15.76
C ASN A 109 12.73 6.35 16.05
N LEU A 110 11.45 6.12 16.33
CA LEU A 110 10.54 7.17 16.80
C LEU A 110 10.98 7.61 18.20
N ILE A 111 11.36 8.89 18.35
CA ILE A 111 11.70 9.50 19.64
C ILE A 111 10.40 9.90 20.35
N THR A 112 9.54 10.65 19.66
CA THR A 112 8.26 11.13 20.18
C THR A 112 7.29 11.46 19.06
N SER A 113 6.02 11.65 19.43
CA SER A 113 4.92 12.05 18.55
C SER A 113 4.02 13.06 19.26
N SER A 114 3.46 14.01 18.52
CA SER A 114 2.43 14.92 19.05
C SER A 114 1.10 14.20 19.33
N LEU A 115 0.95 12.95 18.87
CA LEU A 115 -0.17 12.08 19.21
C LEU A 115 -0.06 11.60 20.68
N PRO A 116 -0.99 11.96 21.57
CA PRO A 116 -0.95 11.49 22.96
C PRO A 116 -1.14 9.97 23.05
N LEU A 117 -0.45 9.34 24.02
CA LEU A 117 -0.49 7.89 24.29
C LEU A 117 -1.90 7.35 24.63
N ARG A 118 -2.85 8.24 24.97
CA ARG A 118 -4.27 7.93 25.18
C ARG A 118 -5.08 8.71 24.16
N THR A 119 -5.76 7.99 23.27
CA THR A 119 -6.37 8.46 22.03
C THR A 119 -7.47 9.50 22.26
N TYR A 120 -7.12 10.79 22.20
CA TYR A 120 -8.08 11.90 22.14
C TYR A 120 -7.67 12.86 21.02
N TYR A 121 -8.14 12.61 19.79
CA TYR A 121 -7.83 13.45 18.63
C TYR A 121 -8.33 14.90 18.81
N ASP A 122 -9.39 15.08 19.60
CA ASP A 122 -9.91 16.38 20.02
C ASP A 122 -8.87 17.25 20.76
N GLN A 123 -7.74 16.67 21.17
CA GLN A 123 -6.66 17.39 21.87
C GLN A 123 -5.46 17.69 20.97
N ILE A 124 -5.47 17.23 19.73
CA ILE A 124 -4.39 17.41 18.75
C ILE A 124 -4.72 18.63 17.89
N PRO A 125 -3.72 19.45 17.52
CA PRO A 125 -3.93 20.49 16.51
C PRO A 125 -4.56 19.90 15.23
N SER A 126 -5.54 20.61 14.70
CA SER A 126 -6.32 20.15 13.56
C SER A 126 -6.58 21.28 12.58
N ILE A 127 -6.87 20.89 11.34
CA ILE A 127 -7.25 21.83 10.28
C ILE A 127 -8.55 21.42 9.61
N THR A 128 -9.31 22.40 9.16
CA THR A 128 -10.43 22.20 8.22
C THR A 128 -10.17 23.04 6.98
N VAL A 129 -10.29 22.42 5.81
CA VAL A 129 -10.26 23.15 4.54
C VAL A 129 -11.66 23.68 4.24
N GLU A 130 -11.78 24.98 4.01
CA GLU A 130 -13.06 25.60 3.67
C GLU A 130 -13.48 25.29 2.22
N GLY A 131 -14.79 25.32 1.96
CA GLY A 131 -15.36 25.05 0.65
C GLY A 131 -16.61 24.19 0.74
N ASN A 132 -17.13 23.78 -0.42
CA ASN A 132 -18.27 22.88 -0.54
C ASN A 132 -17.87 21.62 -1.28
N ILE A 133 -18.46 20.50 -0.88
CA ILE A 133 -18.37 19.25 -1.66
C ILE A 133 -19.29 19.34 -2.89
N SER A 134 -18.77 18.92 -4.03
CA SER A 134 -19.48 18.76 -5.30
C SER A 134 -20.48 17.60 -5.23
N ASP A 135 -21.41 17.55 -6.19
CA ASP A 135 -22.37 16.45 -6.25
C ASP A 135 -21.70 15.10 -6.55
N GLY A 136 -20.63 15.09 -7.34
CA GLY A 136 -19.80 13.91 -7.55
C GLY A 136 -19.10 13.42 -6.28
N GLU A 137 -18.57 14.33 -5.46
CA GLU A 137 -17.95 13.98 -4.17
C GLU A 137 -18.98 13.41 -3.18
N LYS A 138 -20.21 13.93 -3.17
CA LYS A 138 -21.31 13.37 -2.37
C LYS A 138 -21.63 11.93 -2.80
N LEU A 139 -21.67 11.66 -4.11
CA LEU A 139 -21.90 10.32 -4.63
C LEU A 139 -20.77 9.36 -4.20
N ILE A 140 -19.51 9.81 -4.24
CA ILE A 140 -18.38 9.02 -3.73
C ILE A 140 -18.50 8.79 -2.22
N GLN A 141 -18.88 9.82 -1.45
CA GLN A 141 -19.05 9.76 0.00
C GLN A 141 -20.10 8.71 0.40
N THR A 142 -21.18 8.59 -0.38
CA THR A 142 -22.20 7.54 -0.20
C THR A 142 -21.88 6.24 -0.93
N GLN A 143 -20.66 6.09 -1.47
CA GLN A 143 -20.18 4.92 -2.22
C GLN A 143 -21.03 4.55 -3.45
N ASP A 144 -21.78 5.51 -4.01
CA ASP A 144 -22.54 5.35 -5.25
C ASP A 144 -21.62 5.58 -6.46
N TYR A 145 -20.62 4.71 -6.58
CA TYR A 145 -19.58 4.80 -7.60
C TYR A 145 -20.10 4.76 -9.03
N PRO A 146 -21.11 3.93 -9.41
CA PRO A 146 -21.66 3.96 -10.76
C PRO A 146 -22.18 5.34 -11.16
N ARG A 147 -22.91 6.03 -10.28
CA ARG A 147 -23.42 7.38 -10.56
C ARG A 147 -22.32 8.44 -10.48
N ALA A 148 -21.33 8.27 -9.58
CA ALA A 148 -20.16 9.15 -9.55
C ALA A 148 -19.37 9.07 -10.87
N ILE A 149 -19.17 7.86 -11.41
CA ILE A 149 -18.52 7.64 -12.70
C ILE A 149 -19.31 8.34 -13.81
N GLU A 150 -20.63 8.11 -13.90
CA GLU A 150 -21.47 8.76 -14.90
C GLU A 150 -21.39 10.29 -14.81
N TYR A 151 -21.44 10.83 -13.59
CA TYR A 151 -21.33 12.26 -13.33
C TYR A 151 -20.01 12.84 -13.88
N TYR A 152 -18.86 12.26 -13.51
CA TYR A 152 -17.56 12.78 -13.93
C TYR A 152 -17.25 12.50 -15.42
N GLU A 153 -17.68 11.37 -15.97
CA GLU A 153 -17.53 11.11 -17.42
C GLU A 153 -18.36 12.11 -18.24
N ASN A 154 -19.54 12.51 -17.75
CA ASN A 154 -20.33 13.56 -18.40
C ASN A 154 -19.64 14.93 -18.32
N ILE A 155 -18.98 15.26 -17.22
CA ILE A 155 -18.15 16.47 -17.13
C ILE A 155 -17.04 16.42 -18.18
N LEU A 156 -16.32 15.31 -18.32
CA LEU A 156 -15.22 15.19 -19.28
C LEU A 156 -15.66 15.24 -20.75
N LYS A 157 -16.94 14.98 -21.07
CA LYS A 157 -17.48 15.19 -22.42
C LYS A 157 -17.54 16.67 -22.79
N GLU A 158 -17.83 17.54 -21.83
CA GLU A 158 -17.98 18.99 -22.05
C GLU A 158 -16.68 19.75 -21.76
N LYS A 159 -15.97 19.34 -20.71
CA LYS A 159 -14.71 19.92 -20.23
C LYS A 159 -13.68 18.81 -20.09
N PRO A 160 -13.02 18.45 -21.19
CA PRO A 160 -12.12 17.30 -21.20
C PRO A 160 -10.93 17.43 -20.25
N ASP A 161 -10.58 18.65 -19.86
CA ASP A 161 -9.41 18.98 -19.03
C ASP A 161 -9.81 19.31 -17.58
N ASP A 162 -11.03 18.95 -17.16
CA ASP A 162 -11.49 19.15 -15.79
C ASP A 162 -10.67 18.31 -14.80
N ILE A 163 -9.86 19.00 -13.99
CA ILE A 163 -8.88 18.41 -13.08
C ILE A 163 -9.53 17.49 -12.03
N ASP A 164 -10.69 17.85 -11.49
CA ASP A 164 -11.35 17.06 -10.45
C ASP A 164 -12.00 15.81 -11.05
N ALA A 165 -12.66 15.94 -12.21
CA ALA A 165 -13.23 14.78 -12.91
C ALA A 165 -12.14 13.79 -13.32
N LEU A 166 -11.02 14.26 -13.87
CA LEU A 166 -9.85 13.42 -14.16
C LEU A 166 -9.34 12.74 -12.89
N ARG A 167 -9.06 13.51 -11.82
CA ARG A 167 -8.54 12.97 -10.55
C ARG A 167 -9.41 11.84 -10.00
N TYR A 168 -10.73 12.05 -9.92
CA TYR A 168 -11.62 11.08 -9.31
C TYR A 168 -11.80 9.83 -10.18
N LEU A 169 -11.95 9.98 -11.50
CA LEU A 169 -12.07 8.83 -12.39
C LEU A 169 -10.78 7.98 -12.44
N ILE A 170 -9.60 8.62 -12.42
CA ILE A 170 -8.31 7.89 -12.35
C ILE A 170 -8.28 6.98 -11.13
N LYS A 171 -8.66 7.51 -9.95
CA LYS A 171 -8.68 6.73 -8.71
C LYS A 171 -9.75 5.63 -8.77
N ILE A 172 -10.96 5.95 -9.22
CA ILE A 172 -12.06 4.98 -9.29
C ILE A 172 -11.72 3.81 -10.21
N TYR A 173 -11.27 4.08 -11.43
CA TYR A 173 -10.91 3.03 -12.40
C TYR A 173 -9.60 2.33 -12.03
N GLY A 174 -8.60 3.07 -11.56
CA GLY A 174 -7.27 2.54 -11.29
C GLY A 174 -7.20 1.72 -10.00
N ILE A 175 -8.02 2.03 -9.00
CA ILE A 175 -8.19 1.19 -7.82
C ILE A 175 -9.16 0.04 -8.12
N GLY A 176 -10.23 0.32 -8.88
CA GLY A 176 -11.39 -0.55 -9.00
C GLY A 176 -12.31 -0.36 -7.79
N TRP A 177 -13.46 0.27 -7.99
CA TRP A 177 -14.38 0.59 -6.90
C TRP A 177 -15.03 -0.65 -6.26
N LYS A 178 -15.00 -1.79 -6.96
CA LYS A 178 -15.40 -3.11 -6.51
C LYS A 178 -14.51 -4.18 -7.16
N ASN A 179 -14.44 -5.36 -6.55
CA ASN A 179 -13.76 -6.53 -7.13
C ASN A 179 -14.19 -6.77 -8.59
N GLY A 180 -13.22 -6.78 -9.51
CA GLY A 180 -13.45 -6.96 -10.94
C GLY A 180 -13.74 -5.68 -11.73
N GLU A 181 -13.96 -4.55 -11.06
CA GLU A 181 -14.30 -3.26 -11.70
C GLU A 181 -13.07 -2.36 -11.97
N LYS A 182 -11.87 -2.89 -11.75
CA LYS A 182 -10.62 -2.19 -12.08
C LYS A 182 -10.48 -2.08 -13.59
N ASN A 183 -10.27 -0.86 -14.09
CA ASN A 183 -10.01 -0.58 -15.49
C ASN A 183 -8.70 0.20 -15.62
N ILE A 184 -7.59 -0.53 -15.56
CA ILE A 184 -6.25 0.05 -15.56
C ILE A 184 -5.93 0.81 -16.85
N GLU A 185 -6.47 0.37 -17.99
CA GLU A 185 -6.24 1.01 -19.29
C GLU A 185 -6.87 2.39 -19.34
N ARG A 186 -8.15 2.51 -18.93
CA ARG A 186 -8.82 3.80 -18.82
C ARG A 186 -8.16 4.70 -17.77
N ALA A 187 -7.73 4.15 -16.65
CA ALA A 187 -7.06 4.91 -15.61
C ALA A 187 -5.73 5.52 -16.10
N ILE A 188 -4.93 4.77 -16.87
CA ILE A 188 -3.68 5.26 -17.47
C ILE A 188 -3.97 6.37 -18.48
N GLU A 189 -4.95 6.20 -19.37
CA GLU A 189 -5.33 7.22 -20.36
C GLU A 189 -5.69 8.55 -19.68
N LEU A 190 -6.57 8.48 -18.67
CA LEU A 190 -6.98 9.66 -17.92
C LEU A 190 -5.82 10.27 -17.12
N ALA A 191 -4.92 9.45 -16.58
CA ALA A 191 -3.78 9.91 -15.79
C ALA A 191 -2.69 10.56 -16.65
N GLN A 192 -2.48 10.09 -17.88
CA GLN A 192 -1.63 10.77 -18.86
C GLN A 192 -2.20 12.15 -19.18
N LYS A 193 -3.50 12.23 -19.44
CA LYS A 193 -4.17 13.51 -19.66
C LYS A 193 -4.09 14.44 -18.46
N TYR A 194 -4.27 13.91 -17.26
CA TYR A 194 -4.08 14.67 -16.03
C TYR A 194 -2.67 15.24 -15.93
N THR A 195 -1.66 14.45 -16.31
CA THR A 195 -0.26 14.89 -16.35
C THR A 195 -0.09 16.05 -17.34
N ASP A 196 -0.66 15.96 -18.54
CA ASP A 196 -0.58 17.01 -19.56
C ASP A 196 -1.21 18.34 -19.10
N VAL A 197 -2.32 18.28 -18.37
CA VAL A 197 -3.06 19.47 -17.91
C VAL A 197 -2.47 20.06 -16.63
N SER A 198 -2.09 19.21 -15.67
CA SER A 198 -1.64 19.65 -14.33
C SER A 198 -0.12 19.79 -14.20
N GLY A 199 0.64 19.17 -15.09
CA GLY A 199 2.09 18.98 -14.95
C GLY A 199 2.50 17.93 -13.92
N SER A 200 1.55 17.27 -13.24
CA SER A 200 1.82 16.25 -12.21
C SER A 200 1.58 14.84 -12.75
N ASN A 201 2.63 14.00 -12.73
CA ASN A 201 2.53 12.57 -13.06
C ASN A 201 2.27 11.68 -11.84
N ARG A 202 2.06 12.27 -10.65
CA ARG A 202 1.96 11.53 -9.38
C ARG A 202 0.81 10.54 -9.35
N LEU A 203 -0.36 10.93 -9.87
CA LEU A 203 -1.51 10.03 -9.97
C LEU A 203 -1.21 8.83 -10.88
N LEU A 204 -0.53 9.07 -12.00
CA LEU A 204 -0.13 8.01 -12.94
C LEU A 204 0.80 7.01 -12.23
N ILE A 205 1.85 7.49 -11.55
CA ILE A 205 2.77 6.66 -10.77
C ILE A 205 2.02 5.86 -9.70
N ASN A 206 1.15 6.52 -8.92
CA ASN A 206 0.36 5.87 -7.87
C ASN A 206 -0.51 4.72 -8.39
N ILE A 207 -1.11 4.88 -9.58
CA ILE A 207 -1.91 3.83 -10.22
C ILE A 207 -1.02 2.72 -10.76
N ILE A 208 0.09 3.05 -11.42
CA ILE A 208 1.02 2.07 -11.97
C ILE A 208 1.62 1.19 -10.88
N LEU A 209 2.09 1.75 -9.76
CA LEU A 209 2.74 0.98 -8.69
C LEU A 209 1.78 -0.01 -7.99
N ARG A 210 0.47 0.21 -8.13
CA ARG A 210 -0.63 -0.66 -7.67
C ARG A 210 -1.03 -1.75 -8.67
N MET A 211 -0.34 -1.87 -9.80
CA MET A 211 -0.60 -2.96 -10.74
C MET A 211 -0.36 -4.33 -10.08
N GLU A 212 -1.22 -5.28 -10.42
CA GLU A 212 -1.07 -6.70 -10.09
C GLU A 212 -0.09 -7.36 -11.08
N THR A 213 0.41 -8.55 -10.74
CA THR A 213 1.46 -9.24 -11.51
C THR A 213 1.19 -9.29 -13.02
N ASP A 214 -0.04 -9.63 -13.43
CA ASP A 214 -0.41 -9.72 -14.85
C ASP A 214 -0.48 -8.35 -15.55
N GLU A 215 -0.89 -7.31 -14.82
CA GLU A 215 -0.88 -5.94 -15.33
C GLU A 215 0.56 -5.44 -15.47
N ILE A 216 1.45 -5.75 -14.52
CA ILE A 216 2.88 -5.44 -14.63
C ILE A 216 3.50 -6.17 -15.83
N LYS A 217 3.11 -7.42 -16.09
CA LYS A 217 3.54 -8.14 -17.30
C LYS A 217 3.14 -7.38 -18.58
N LYS A 218 1.88 -6.90 -18.65
CA LYS A 218 1.36 -6.13 -19.79
C LYS A 218 2.01 -4.75 -19.94
N TYR A 219 2.21 -4.03 -18.84
CA TYR A 219 2.68 -2.64 -18.80
C TYR A 219 4.10 -2.51 -18.23
N SER A 220 4.96 -3.50 -18.50
CA SER A 220 6.30 -3.65 -17.92
C SER A 220 7.16 -2.38 -17.92
N ASP A 221 7.27 -1.73 -19.08
CA ASP A 221 8.20 -0.62 -19.26
C ASP A 221 7.70 0.64 -18.55
N LEU A 222 6.39 0.83 -18.57
CA LEU A 222 5.71 1.88 -17.82
C LEU A 222 5.87 1.65 -16.30
N TYR A 223 5.71 0.41 -15.84
CA TYR A 223 5.92 0.04 -14.44
C TYR A 223 7.35 0.28 -13.98
N TYR A 224 8.33 -0.18 -14.77
CA TYR A 224 9.74 0.02 -14.45
C TYR A 224 10.11 1.50 -14.38
N SER A 225 9.58 2.32 -15.29
CA SER A 225 9.80 3.77 -15.29
C SER A 225 9.25 4.42 -14.01
N ALA A 226 8.02 4.08 -13.61
CA ALA A 226 7.43 4.56 -12.37
C ALA A 226 8.24 4.15 -11.12
N VAL A 227 8.78 2.94 -11.09
CA VAL A 227 9.68 2.47 -10.02
C VAL A 227 10.99 3.24 -9.99
N ALA A 228 11.54 3.60 -11.15
CA ALA A 228 12.78 4.38 -11.23
C ALA A 228 12.60 5.79 -10.66
N GLU A 229 11.44 6.42 -10.89
CA GLU A 229 11.12 7.74 -10.31
C GLU A 229 11.04 7.68 -8.77
N GLU A 230 10.44 6.65 -8.17
CA GLU A 230 10.41 6.47 -6.70
C GLU A 230 11.80 6.42 -6.05
N ARG A 231 12.81 5.92 -6.78
CA ARG A 231 14.20 5.85 -6.31
C ARG A 231 14.75 7.24 -6.01
N GLU A 232 14.38 8.22 -6.84
CA GLU A 232 14.86 9.60 -6.72
C GLU A 232 14.28 10.28 -5.47
N TYR A 233 13.10 9.86 -5.03
CA TYR A 233 12.41 10.40 -3.85
C TYR A 233 12.78 9.69 -2.53
N GLN A 234 13.73 8.75 -2.54
CA GLN A 234 14.19 8.00 -1.36
C GLN A 234 13.05 7.34 -0.57
N ILE A 235 12.02 6.88 -1.27
CA ILE A 235 10.86 6.24 -0.64
C ILE A 235 11.25 4.82 -0.24
N ASP A 236 11.01 4.46 1.02
CA ASP A 236 11.37 3.16 1.62
C ASP A 236 10.79 1.95 0.86
N SER A 237 9.77 2.18 0.02
CA SER A 237 9.07 1.19 -0.80
C SER A 237 9.74 0.88 -2.14
N TYR A 238 10.83 1.55 -2.53
CA TYR A 238 11.49 1.34 -3.84
C TYR A 238 11.79 -0.14 -4.10
N TYR A 239 12.48 -0.80 -3.16
CA TYR A 239 12.86 -2.21 -3.29
C TYR A 239 11.66 -3.16 -3.29
N TYR A 240 10.57 -2.77 -2.63
CA TYR A 240 9.32 -3.51 -2.70
C TYR A 240 8.73 -3.47 -4.11
N TYR A 241 8.59 -2.30 -4.73
CA TYR A 241 8.08 -2.21 -6.09
C TYR A 241 9.02 -2.83 -7.13
N LEU A 242 10.34 -2.66 -6.96
CA LEU A 242 11.32 -3.32 -7.82
C LEU A 242 11.19 -4.85 -7.75
N SER A 243 10.92 -5.40 -6.56
CA SER A 243 10.67 -6.84 -6.43
C SER A 243 9.43 -7.30 -7.19
N LYS A 244 8.34 -6.51 -7.20
CA LYS A 244 7.12 -6.83 -7.96
C LYS A 244 7.41 -6.87 -9.46
N TYR A 245 8.21 -5.93 -9.96
CA TYR A 245 8.67 -5.93 -11.36
C TYR A 245 9.40 -7.23 -11.72
N TYR A 246 10.39 -7.63 -10.91
CA TYR A 246 11.14 -8.85 -11.16
C TYR A 246 10.29 -10.12 -11.02
N ILE A 247 9.35 -10.17 -10.06
CA ILE A 247 8.36 -11.25 -9.94
C ILE A 247 7.51 -11.36 -11.20
N ALA A 248 7.02 -10.24 -11.73
CA ALA A 248 6.24 -10.22 -12.97
C ALA A 248 7.07 -10.70 -14.19
N LYS A 249 8.37 -10.46 -14.20
CA LYS A 249 9.31 -10.98 -15.21
C LYS A 249 9.79 -12.40 -14.95
N GLU A 250 9.34 -13.02 -13.86
CA GLU A 250 9.78 -14.35 -13.43
C GLU A 250 11.31 -14.42 -13.19
N ASN A 251 11.92 -13.27 -12.89
CA ASN A 251 13.32 -13.15 -12.51
C ASN A 251 13.44 -13.26 -10.98
N TRP A 252 13.38 -14.50 -10.51
CA TRP A 252 13.30 -14.83 -9.07
C TRP A 252 14.53 -14.38 -8.27
N GLU A 253 15.71 -14.43 -8.88
CA GLU A 253 16.97 -14.08 -8.22
C GLU A 253 17.04 -12.58 -7.92
N ASP A 254 16.71 -11.74 -8.91
CA ASP A 254 16.73 -10.29 -8.72
C ASP A 254 15.52 -9.82 -7.88
N ALA A 255 14.38 -10.51 -7.97
CA ALA A 255 13.26 -10.30 -7.04
C ALA A 255 13.69 -10.55 -5.59
N ARG A 256 14.39 -11.66 -5.33
CA ARG A 256 14.92 -12.00 -4.01
C ARG A 256 15.91 -10.95 -3.52
N LYS A 257 16.87 -10.53 -4.37
CA LYS A 257 17.84 -9.47 -4.02
C LYS A 257 17.15 -8.16 -3.69
N ALA A 258 16.14 -7.75 -4.46
CA ALA A 258 15.37 -6.54 -4.16
C ALA A 258 14.72 -6.65 -2.78
N LEU A 259 14.03 -7.77 -2.49
CA LEU A 259 13.39 -7.98 -1.19
C LEU A 259 14.38 -7.98 -0.01
N GLN A 260 15.61 -8.45 -0.20
CA GLN A 260 16.66 -8.43 0.83
C GLN A 260 17.14 -7.02 1.19
N ASN A 261 16.95 -6.04 0.30
CA ASN A 261 17.33 -4.64 0.51
C ASN A 261 16.20 -3.80 1.13
N ILE A 262 15.04 -4.40 1.44
CA ILE A 262 13.97 -3.69 2.14
C ILE A 262 14.37 -3.51 3.60
N GLU A 263 14.32 -2.26 4.07
CA GLU A 263 14.58 -1.90 5.46
C GLU A 263 13.29 -1.82 6.27
N GLY A 264 13.37 -2.05 7.58
CA GLY A 264 12.25 -1.89 8.52
C GLY A 264 11.28 -3.09 8.63
N TYR A 265 11.19 -3.95 7.62
CA TYR A 265 10.41 -5.20 7.71
C TYR A 265 10.92 -6.27 6.72
N VAL A 266 10.50 -7.53 6.92
CA VAL A 266 10.80 -8.63 5.99
C VAL A 266 9.51 -9.11 5.33
N PRO A 267 9.35 -8.91 4.00
CA PRO A 267 8.19 -9.41 3.28
C PRO A 267 8.14 -10.94 3.26
N VAL A 268 6.94 -11.51 3.34
CA VAL A 268 6.74 -12.96 3.27
C VAL A 268 7.22 -13.57 1.94
N ASN A 269 7.21 -12.81 0.85
CA ASN A 269 7.75 -13.29 -0.44
C ASN A 269 9.24 -13.63 -0.36
N LEU A 270 10.01 -12.94 0.50
CA LEU A 270 11.42 -13.27 0.71
C LEU A 270 11.57 -14.63 1.42
N PHE A 271 10.65 -14.94 2.35
CA PHE A 271 10.59 -16.25 2.99
C PHE A 271 10.35 -17.36 1.96
N TYR A 272 9.39 -17.19 1.06
CA TYR A 272 9.11 -18.15 -0.02
C TYR A 272 10.27 -18.30 -0.99
N LEU A 273 10.86 -17.19 -1.46
CA LEU A 273 11.98 -17.22 -2.39
C LEU A 273 13.24 -17.84 -1.77
N ASN A 274 13.52 -17.59 -0.49
CA ASN A 274 14.62 -18.26 0.20
C ASN A 274 14.46 -19.79 0.17
N MET A 275 13.26 -20.31 0.47
CA MET A 275 13.01 -21.75 0.37
C MET A 275 13.09 -22.29 -1.06
N TYR A 276 12.60 -21.53 -2.04
CA TYR A 276 12.69 -21.90 -3.46
C TYR A 276 14.16 -22.08 -3.91
N PHE A 277 15.05 -21.19 -3.43
CA PHE A 277 16.49 -21.25 -3.64
C PHE A 277 17.24 -22.11 -2.61
N GLU A 278 16.53 -22.93 -1.83
CA GLU A 278 17.11 -23.85 -0.84
C GLU A 278 17.94 -23.19 0.27
N ASN A 279 17.78 -21.87 0.47
CA ASN A 279 18.37 -21.13 1.57
C ASN A 279 17.46 -21.22 2.80
N TYR A 280 17.29 -22.43 3.34
CA TYR A 280 16.35 -22.71 4.41
C TYR A 280 16.77 -22.05 5.74
N THR A 281 18.08 -21.93 5.97
CA THR A 281 18.63 -21.19 7.10
C THR A 281 18.19 -19.73 7.10
N GLU A 282 18.34 -19.02 5.98
CA GLU A 282 17.89 -17.63 5.83
C GLU A 282 16.35 -17.52 5.92
N ALA A 283 15.61 -18.49 5.36
CA ALA A 283 14.16 -18.55 5.51
C ALA A 283 13.77 -18.65 7.00
N ALA A 284 14.45 -19.50 7.78
CA ALA A 284 14.20 -19.67 9.21
C ALA A 284 14.50 -18.38 9.99
N VAL A 285 15.60 -17.69 9.67
CA VAL A 285 15.94 -16.39 10.29
C VAL A 285 14.86 -15.35 10.01
N ASN A 286 14.36 -15.28 8.77
CA ASN A 286 13.34 -14.31 8.36
C ASN A 286 12.02 -14.47 9.10
N THR A 287 11.66 -15.68 9.53
CA THR A 287 10.42 -15.91 10.28
C THR A 287 10.30 -15.00 11.50
N LYS A 288 11.40 -14.63 12.17
CA LYS A 288 11.38 -13.83 13.41
C LYS A 288 10.70 -12.46 13.25
N TYR A 289 10.64 -11.93 12.03
CA TYR A 289 10.06 -10.61 11.74
C TYR A 289 8.55 -10.66 11.43
N LEU A 290 7.94 -11.83 11.24
CA LEU A 290 6.51 -11.98 10.85
C LEU A 290 5.54 -11.83 12.04
N TYR A 291 4.87 -10.70 12.22
CA TYR A 291 4.00 -10.49 13.39
C TYR A 291 2.87 -11.56 13.51
N ASN A 292 2.71 -12.19 14.69
CA ASN A 292 1.67 -13.20 15.00
C ASN A 292 1.40 -14.29 13.93
N SER A 293 2.46 -14.79 13.28
CA SER A 293 2.35 -15.71 12.15
C SER A 293 2.55 -17.19 12.55
N PRO A 294 1.70 -18.15 12.10
CA PRO A 294 1.96 -19.60 12.19
C PRO A 294 3.31 -20.06 11.63
N ILE A 295 3.87 -19.32 10.67
CA ILE A 295 5.19 -19.60 10.07
C ILE A 295 6.33 -19.42 11.11
N LYS A 296 6.10 -18.68 12.20
CA LYS A 296 7.06 -18.52 13.30
C LYS A 296 7.22 -19.75 14.20
N SER A 297 6.35 -20.74 14.06
CA SER A 297 6.29 -21.89 14.95
C SER A 297 7.62 -22.65 15.04
N ILE A 298 7.84 -23.29 16.19
CA ILE A 298 9.05 -24.09 16.43
C ILE A 298 9.12 -25.25 15.44
N GLU A 299 7.97 -25.80 15.07
CA GLU A 299 7.76 -26.87 14.12
C GLU A 299 8.26 -26.47 12.72
N VAL A 300 7.89 -25.28 12.24
CA VAL A 300 8.36 -24.76 10.94
C VAL A 300 9.87 -24.54 10.96
N LYS A 301 10.42 -23.95 12.03
CA LYS A 301 11.88 -23.76 12.15
C LYS A 301 12.66 -25.07 12.16
N LYS A 302 12.12 -26.10 12.83
CA LYS A 302 12.70 -27.45 12.82
C LYS A 302 12.63 -28.06 11.42
N ALA A 303 11.47 -27.98 10.76
CA ALA A 303 11.29 -28.47 9.40
C ALA A 303 12.28 -27.84 8.41
N LEU A 304 12.46 -26.51 8.47
CA LEU A 304 13.44 -25.79 7.64
C LEU A 304 14.87 -26.27 7.90
N LYS A 305 15.24 -26.45 9.17
CA LYS A 305 16.57 -26.99 9.52
C LYS A 305 16.77 -28.41 9.00
N THR A 306 15.77 -29.28 9.12
CA THR A 306 15.84 -30.63 8.58
C THR A 306 16.04 -30.62 7.07
N LEU A 307 15.37 -29.72 6.34
CA LEU A 307 15.49 -29.61 4.88
C LEU A 307 16.85 -29.04 4.45
N GLU A 308 17.49 -28.21 5.27
CA GLU A 308 18.89 -27.77 5.09
C GLU A 308 19.86 -28.96 5.20
N ASP A 309 19.71 -29.75 6.27
CA ASP A 309 20.60 -30.89 6.55
C ASP A 309 20.35 -32.06 5.57
N ILE A 310 19.09 -32.26 5.19
CA ILE A 310 18.62 -33.37 4.36
C ILE A 310 17.65 -32.82 3.30
N PRO A 311 18.16 -32.48 2.10
CA PRO A 311 17.34 -31.95 1.03
C PRO A 311 16.21 -32.90 0.61
N PRO A 312 15.03 -32.37 0.24
CA PRO A 312 13.91 -33.20 -0.17
C PRO A 312 14.20 -33.92 -1.50
N HIS A 313 13.57 -35.08 -1.69
CA HIS A 313 13.65 -35.80 -2.97
C HIS A 313 13.15 -34.93 -4.14
N ASN A 314 13.73 -35.12 -5.32
CA ASN A 314 13.49 -34.29 -6.51
C ASN A 314 12.00 -34.09 -6.86
N ASN A 315 11.15 -35.11 -6.65
CA ASN A 315 9.73 -34.98 -6.93
C ASN A 315 9.03 -34.01 -5.96
N ASP A 316 9.21 -34.21 -4.65
CA ASP A 316 8.64 -33.33 -3.62
C ASP A 316 9.19 -31.91 -3.76
N LYS A 317 10.49 -31.77 -4.04
CA LYS A 317 11.15 -30.49 -4.31
C LYS A 317 10.49 -29.76 -5.47
N LYS A 318 10.28 -30.43 -6.61
CA LYS A 318 9.65 -29.82 -7.79
C LYS A 318 8.24 -29.33 -7.50
N ILE A 319 7.44 -30.15 -6.82
CA ILE A 319 6.04 -29.81 -6.48
C ILE A 319 6.02 -28.64 -5.50
N PHE A 320 6.87 -28.67 -4.47
CA PHE A 320 6.97 -27.60 -3.50
C PHE A 320 7.44 -26.29 -4.13
N ASN A 321 8.46 -26.31 -4.98
CA ASN A 321 8.94 -25.12 -5.69
C ASN A 321 7.86 -24.50 -6.57
N ASN A 322 7.08 -25.31 -7.29
CA ASN A 322 5.95 -24.81 -8.07
C ASN A 322 4.89 -24.13 -7.20
N PHE A 323 4.59 -24.71 -6.03
CA PHE A 323 3.68 -24.10 -5.07
C PHE A 323 4.21 -22.78 -4.51
N LEU A 324 5.49 -22.72 -4.14
CA LEU A 324 6.14 -21.49 -3.66
C LEU A 324 6.10 -20.37 -4.71
N LEU A 325 6.38 -20.68 -5.98
CA LEU A 325 6.31 -19.69 -7.05
C LEU A 325 4.88 -19.17 -7.26
N LYS A 326 3.86 -20.04 -7.18
CA LYS A 326 2.45 -19.60 -7.21
C LYS A 326 2.14 -18.60 -6.08
N LEU A 327 2.62 -18.86 -4.86
CA LEU A 327 2.45 -17.92 -3.74
C LEU A 327 3.14 -16.57 -4.01
N VAL A 328 4.35 -16.59 -4.59
CA VAL A 328 5.11 -15.38 -4.92
C VAL A 328 4.41 -14.55 -6.01
N THR A 329 3.83 -15.18 -7.03
CA THR A 329 3.09 -14.49 -8.10
C THR A 329 1.71 -13.99 -7.69
N GLY A 330 1.16 -14.55 -6.61
CA GLY A 330 -0.18 -14.25 -6.09
C GLY A 330 -1.14 -15.43 -6.27
N VAL A 331 -1.87 -15.75 -5.21
CA VAL A 331 -2.95 -16.76 -5.22
C VAL A 331 -4.20 -16.12 -4.63
N GLN A 332 -5.28 -16.09 -5.42
CA GLN A 332 -6.58 -15.60 -4.97
C GLN A 332 -7.11 -16.47 -3.85
N ARG A 333 -7.87 -15.87 -2.93
CA ARG A 333 -8.27 -16.52 -1.70
C ARG A 333 -9.16 -17.76 -1.97
N GLU A 334 -10.05 -17.62 -2.93
CA GLU A 334 -11.04 -18.62 -3.35
C GLU A 334 -10.38 -19.87 -3.94
N GLU A 335 -9.21 -19.70 -4.56
CA GLU A 335 -8.45 -20.78 -5.20
C GLU A 335 -7.45 -21.44 -4.24
N GLY A 336 -7.05 -20.73 -3.19
CA GLY A 336 -5.96 -21.10 -2.30
C GLY A 336 -6.14 -22.43 -1.59
N LYS A 337 -7.35 -22.69 -1.06
CA LYS A 337 -7.66 -23.97 -0.40
C LYS A 337 -7.55 -25.15 -1.37
N SER A 338 -8.11 -25.01 -2.58
CA SER A 338 -8.05 -26.05 -3.60
C SER A 338 -6.61 -26.33 -4.02
N LEU A 339 -5.80 -25.27 -4.19
CA LEU A 339 -4.37 -25.39 -4.47
C LEU A 339 -3.64 -26.15 -3.36
N TYR A 340 -3.87 -25.82 -2.09
CA TYR A 340 -3.28 -26.53 -0.96
C TYR A 340 -3.69 -28.01 -0.93
N ASP A 341 -4.99 -28.30 -1.05
CA ASP A 341 -5.56 -29.65 -0.99
C ASP A 341 -5.01 -30.56 -2.10
N GLU A 342 -4.70 -29.99 -3.27
CA GLU A 342 -4.06 -30.69 -4.39
C GLU A 342 -2.58 -31.01 -4.08
N ILE A 343 -1.83 -30.02 -3.59
CA ILE A 343 -0.39 -30.13 -3.37
C ILE A 343 -0.06 -31.07 -2.21
N ILE A 344 -0.79 -30.97 -1.09
CA ILE A 344 -0.48 -31.73 0.13
C ILE A 344 -0.59 -33.25 -0.08
N LYS A 345 -1.43 -33.70 -1.02
CA LYS A 345 -1.61 -35.12 -1.38
C LYS A 345 -0.44 -35.68 -2.18
N GLN A 346 0.31 -34.83 -2.87
CA GLN A 346 1.40 -35.24 -3.74
C GLN A 346 2.76 -35.20 -3.05
N ILE A 347 2.88 -34.41 -1.98
CA ILE A 347 4.10 -34.34 -1.16
C ILE A 347 4.19 -35.56 -0.25
N SER A 348 5.36 -36.19 -0.19
CA SER A 348 5.65 -37.28 0.75
C SER A 348 6.40 -36.82 2.01
N ASN A 349 7.30 -35.85 1.88
CA ASN A 349 8.15 -35.31 2.93
C ASN A 349 7.33 -34.59 4.03
N SER A 350 7.48 -35.03 5.29
CA SER A 350 6.74 -34.50 6.44
C SER A 350 7.10 -33.06 6.82
N ASP A 351 8.35 -32.65 6.61
CA ASP A 351 8.82 -31.30 6.91
C ASP A 351 8.19 -30.29 5.93
N ILE A 352 8.12 -30.62 4.65
CA ILE A 352 7.39 -29.83 3.65
C ILE A 352 5.90 -29.75 4.03
N LYS A 353 5.27 -30.86 4.44
CA LYS A 353 3.86 -30.83 4.89
C LYS A 353 3.63 -29.90 6.07
N THR A 354 4.57 -29.88 7.01
CA THR A 354 4.55 -28.98 8.18
C THR A 354 4.56 -27.52 7.73
N ILE A 355 5.45 -27.17 6.80
CA ILE A 355 5.55 -25.82 6.24
C ILE A 355 4.27 -25.46 5.46
N LEU A 356 3.78 -26.36 4.62
CA LEU A 356 2.55 -26.16 3.84
C LEU A 356 1.35 -25.88 4.76
N ASN A 357 1.21 -26.62 5.86
CA ASN A 357 0.12 -26.42 6.81
C ASN A 357 0.24 -25.06 7.53
N ALA A 358 1.45 -24.61 7.86
CA ALA A 358 1.64 -23.27 8.43
C ALA A 358 1.26 -22.17 7.43
N ILE A 359 1.58 -22.34 6.15
CA ILE A 359 1.16 -21.41 5.08
C ILE A 359 -0.37 -21.43 4.92
N TYR A 360 -1.00 -22.61 4.95
CA TYR A 360 -2.45 -22.75 4.88
C TYR A 360 -3.18 -21.92 5.97
N LEU A 361 -2.69 -22.00 7.20
CA LEU A 361 -3.19 -21.21 8.33
C LEU A 361 -2.87 -19.71 8.21
N GLU A 362 -1.63 -19.36 7.81
CA GLU A 362 -1.22 -17.97 7.58
C GLU A 362 -2.14 -17.26 6.58
N ARG A 363 -2.58 -17.98 5.54
CA ARG A 363 -3.43 -17.45 4.46
C ARG A 363 -4.92 -17.47 4.81
N GLY A 364 -5.32 -17.99 5.97
CA GLY A 364 -6.71 -18.10 6.39
C GLY A 364 -7.55 -18.96 5.43
N TRP A 365 -6.93 -19.98 4.84
CA TRP A 365 -7.59 -20.92 3.92
C TRP A 365 -8.39 -22.02 4.66
N ASP A 366 -8.34 -22.02 5.99
CA ASP A 366 -9.09 -22.84 6.93
C ASP A 366 -10.46 -22.25 7.31
N VAL A 367 -10.65 -20.95 7.12
CA VAL A 367 -11.88 -20.25 7.50
C VAL A 367 -12.80 -20.08 6.28
N SER A 368 -14.01 -20.65 6.35
CA SER A 368 -15.12 -20.32 5.43
C SER A 368 -15.83 -19.06 5.91
N TYR A 369 -16.03 -18.08 5.03
CA TYR A 369 -16.82 -16.88 5.30
C TYR A 369 -18.17 -16.97 4.60
#